data_AF-A0A2W1B9L9-F1
#
_entry.id   AF-A0A2W1B9L9-F1
#
_cell.length_a   1.000
_cell.length_b   1.000
_cell.length_c   1.000
_cell.angle_alpha   90.00
_cell.angle_beta   90.00
_cell.angle_gamma   90.00
#
_symmetry.space_group_name_H-M   'P 1'
#
loop_
_entity.id
_entity.type
_entity.pdbx_description
1 polymer ?
#
loop_
_entity_poly.entity_id
_entity_poly.type
_entity_poly.pdbx_seq_one_letter_code
_entity_poly.pdbx_strand_id
1 'polypeptide(L)' 'MDANRRNDPKWGYADDNSCGCGAIPQTMRPLLCCPLCPDTCIVEDLYNATDNAVCVAKYWASKI' A
#
# COMPACT_ATOMS: atom_id res chain seq x y z
N MET A 1 33.71 11.79 -13.92
CA MET A 1 32.37 11.65 -13.34
C MET A 1 31.99 10.19 -13.47
N ASP A 2 31.98 9.40 -12.39
CA ASP A 2 31.36 8.06 -12.38
C ASP A 2 31.26 7.56 -10.94
N ALA A 3 30.02 7.44 -10.44
CA ALA A 3 29.63 6.52 -9.38
C ALA A 3 28.10 6.48 -9.33
N ASN A 4 27.49 5.83 -10.32
CA ASN A 4 26.10 5.41 -10.31
C ASN A 4 25.95 4.30 -9.25
N ARG A 5 25.89 4.68 -7.98
CA ARG A 5 25.57 3.78 -6.87
C ARG A 5 24.09 3.94 -6.58
N ARG A 6 23.26 3.22 -7.35
CA ARG A 6 21.85 2.99 -6.99
C ARG A 6 21.85 2.36 -5.60
N ASN A 7 21.48 3.18 -4.63
CA ASN A 7 21.40 2.79 -3.24
C ASN A 7 20.12 1.96 -3.11
N ASP A 8 20.21 0.64 -3.24
CA ASP A 8 19.09 -0.26 -2.96
C ASP A 8 18.68 -0.07 -1.49
N PRO A 9 17.47 0.43 -1.19
CA PRO A 9 17.02 0.54 0.19
C PRO A 9 16.68 -0.87 0.68
N LYS A 10 17.63 -1.47 1.40
CA LYS A 10 17.32 -2.52 2.36
C LYS A 10 16.29 -1.97 3.36
N TRP A 11 15.05 -2.44 3.25
CA TRP A 11 13.97 -2.42 4.24
C TRP A 11 14.31 -1.75 5.57
N GLY A 12 14.33 -0.42 5.57
CA GLY A 12 14.68 0.39 6.73
C GLY A 12 14.14 1.78 6.53
N TYR A 13 12.85 1.97 6.90
CA TYR A 13 12.18 3.25 7.08
C TYR A 13 12.55 4.35 6.07
N ALA A 14 11.93 4.32 4.89
CA ALA A 14 11.89 5.49 4.02
C ALA A 14 10.56 6.22 4.25
N ASP A 15 10.64 7.51 4.54
CA ASP A 15 9.58 8.45 4.95
C ASP A 15 8.48 8.72 3.90
N ASP A 16 8.16 7.76 3.06
CA ASP A 16 7.12 7.89 2.03
C ASP A 16 5.98 6.90 2.28
N ASN A 17 5.30 7.09 3.41
CA ASN A 17 3.98 6.50 3.69
C ASN A 17 2.88 7.16 2.84
N SER A 18 3.19 7.47 1.58
CA SER A 18 2.28 8.10 0.65
C SER A 18 1.62 7.04 -0.23
N CYS A 19 0.31 7.13 -0.36
CA CYS A 19 -0.42 6.41 -1.38
C CYS A 19 -0.23 7.13 -2.72
N GLY A 20 -0.13 6.41 -3.84
CA GLY A 20 -0.15 7.03 -5.18
C GLY A 20 -1.42 7.86 -5.46
N CYS A 21 -2.45 7.70 -4.64
CA CYS A 21 -3.67 8.51 -4.60
C CYS A 21 -3.47 9.90 -3.96
N GLY A 22 -2.26 10.21 -3.48
CA GLY A 22 -1.96 11.45 -2.76
C GLY A 22 -2.39 11.46 -1.29
N ALA A 23 -2.95 10.35 -0.77
CA ALA A 23 -3.32 10.26 0.64
C ALA A 23 -2.06 10.10 1.51
N ILE A 24 -1.89 11.03 2.46
CA ILE A 24 -0.86 11.02 3.50
C ILE A 24 -1.56 11.33 4.84
N PRO A 25 -1.25 10.63 5.94
CA PRO A 25 -0.47 9.38 6.04
C PRO A 25 -1.33 8.15 5.70
N GLN A 26 -0.68 7.05 5.25
CA GLN A 26 -1.28 5.72 5.09
C GLN A 26 -1.81 5.19 6.45
N THR A 27 -2.98 5.66 6.87
CA THR A 27 -3.78 5.03 7.92
C THR A 27 -4.50 3.80 7.33
N MET A 28 -5.11 2.95 8.16
CA MET A 28 -5.86 1.79 7.63
C MET A 28 -6.93 2.21 6.60
N ARG A 29 -7.54 3.39 6.76
CA ARG A 29 -8.66 3.81 5.91
C ARG A 29 -8.28 4.02 4.43
N PRO A 30 -7.18 4.74 4.09
CA PRO A 30 -6.64 4.75 2.74
C PRO A 30 -6.26 3.38 2.17
N LEU A 31 -5.79 2.43 2.97
CA LEU A 31 -5.47 1.07 2.49
C LEU A 31 -6.72 0.28 2.13
N LEU A 32 -7.78 0.48 2.90
CA LEU A 32 -9.08 -0.18 2.78
C LEU A 32 -9.94 0.40 1.63
N CYS A 33 -9.85 1.71 1.41
CA CYS A 33 -10.74 2.45 0.52
C CYS A 33 -9.98 3.41 -0.40
N CYS A 34 -8.81 3.00 -0.90
CA CYS A 34 -8.04 3.80 -1.85
C CYS A 34 -8.85 3.99 -3.15
N PRO A 35 -9.01 5.22 -3.66
CA PRO A 35 -9.72 5.44 -4.93
C PRO A 35 -8.97 4.88 -6.15
N LEU A 36 -7.69 4.53 -6.01
CA LEU A 36 -6.91 3.85 -7.06
C LEU A 36 -7.00 2.32 -6.96
N CYS A 37 -7.47 1.78 -5.84
CA CYS A 37 -7.77 0.36 -5.71
C CYS A 37 -9.16 0.12 -6.31
N PRO A 38 -9.31 -0.80 -7.29
CA PRO A 38 -10.61 -1.09 -7.91
C PRO A 38 -11.59 -1.73 -6.91
N ASP A 39 -11.06 -2.38 -5.88
CA ASP A 39 -11.81 -3.03 -4.83
C ASP A 39 -11.76 -2.18 -3.54
N THR A 40 -12.85 -2.21 -2.77
CA THR A 40 -12.90 -1.62 -1.44
C THR A 40 -13.15 -2.71 -0.40
N CYS A 41 -12.49 -2.62 0.74
CA CYS A 41 -12.80 -3.47 1.88
C CYS A 41 -12.99 -2.61 3.14
N ILE A 42 -13.68 -3.13 4.14
CA ILE A 42 -13.79 -2.51 5.47
C ILE A 42 -12.92 -3.27 6.48
N VAL A 43 -12.81 -2.77 7.71
CA VAL A 43 -11.99 -3.41 8.74
C VAL A 43 -12.53 -4.81 9.05
N GLU A 44 -13.84 -4.98 9.05
CA GLU A 44 -14.52 -6.26 9.27
C GLU A 44 -14.21 -7.28 8.18
N ASP A 45 -14.02 -6.83 6.93
CA ASP A 45 -13.59 -7.70 5.83
C ASP A 45 -12.18 -8.25 6.09
N LEU A 46 -11.27 -7.42 6.64
CA LEU A 46 -9.92 -7.87 7.01
C LEU A 46 -9.97 -8.92 8.11
N TYR A 47 -10.76 -8.70 9.16
CA TYR A 47 -10.88 -9.64 10.28
C TYR A 47 -11.46 -10.99 9.85
N ASN A 48 -12.39 -10.99 8.89
CA ASN A 48 -13.02 -12.19 8.38
C ASN A 48 -12.33 -12.79 7.15
N ALA A 49 -11.24 -12.17 6.67
CA ALA A 49 -10.53 -12.54 5.45
C ALA A 49 -11.48 -12.76 4.26
N THR A 50 -12.45 -11.85 4.08
CA THR A 50 -13.42 -11.95 2.98
C THR A 50 -12.74 -11.78 1.62
N ASP A 51 -13.44 -12.16 0.55
CA ASP A 51 -12.91 -12.00 -0.82
C ASP A 51 -12.50 -10.55 -1.11
N ASN A 52 -13.22 -9.56 -0.57
CA ASN A 52 -12.86 -8.14 -0.66
C ASN A 52 -11.50 -7.85 -0.03
N ALA A 53 -11.24 -8.38 1.18
CA ALA A 53 -9.96 -8.24 1.84
C ALA A 53 -8.84 -8.91 1.06
N VAL A 54 -9.09 -10.09 0.47
CA VAL A 54 -8.12 -10.79 -0.37
C VAL A 54 -7.81 -9.99 -1.64
N CYS A 55 -8.81 -9.42 -2.30
CA CYS A 55 -8.62 -8.60 -3.51
C CYS A 55 -7.83 -7.32 -3.22
N VAL A 56 -8.18 -6.59 -2.17
CA VAL A 56 -7.45 -5.38 -1.74
C VAL A 56 -6.01 -5.73 -1.33
N ALA A 57 -5.81 -6.84 -0.60
CA ALA A 57 -4.47 -7.31 -0.25
C ALA A 57 -3.63 -7.67 -1.50
N LYS A 58 -4.22 -8.32 -2.50
CA LYS A 58 -3.54 -8.62 -3.78
C LYS A 58 -3.17 -7.35 -4.55
N TYR A 59 -4.04 -6.35 -4.58
CA TYR A 59 -3.75 -5.06 -5.20
C TYR A 59 -2.49 -4.44 -4.58
N TRP A 60 -2.46 -4.33 -3.25
CA TRP A 60 -1.31 -3.76 -2.54
C TRP A 60 -0.06 -4.62 -2.62
N ALA A 61 -0.17 -5.95 -2.60
CA ALA A 61 0.99 -6.84 -2.77
C ALA A 61 1.76 -6.61 -4.08
N SER A 62 1.13 -6.02 -5.11
CA SER A 62 1.79 -5.64 -6.37
C SER A 62 2.43 -4.25 -6.37
N LYS A 63 2.25 -3.48 -5.30
CA LYS A 63 2.64 -2.07 -5.16
C LYS A 63 3.63 -1.81 -4.01
N ILE A 64 3.84 -2.80 -3.15
CA ILE A 64 4.78 -2.80 -2.04
C ILE A 64 6.06 -3.54 -2.46
#